data_AF-A0A0S7Y9C6-F1
#
_entry.id   AF-A0A0S7Y9C6-F1
#
_cell.length_a   1.000
_cell.length_b   1.000
_cell.length_c   1.000
_cell.angle_alpha   90.00
_cell.angle_beta   90.00
_cell.angle_gamma   90.00
#
_symmetry.space_group_name_H-M   'P 1'
#
loop_
_entity.id
_entity.type
_entity.pdbx_description
1 polymer ?
#
loop_
_entity_poly.entity_id
_entity_poly.type
_entity_poly.pdbx_seq_one_letter_code
_entity_poly.pdbx_strand_id
1 'polypeptide(L)'
;MKVIVGLGNPGRIFRTTRHNLGFRVIDKFRKRNGLPEFKSSKEFNSLLSRGSFNKEKIIALDPKNLIVIHDDLDLPLGKIRVSKAKGAAGHKGVQSIINKLGTKKFFRFRVGILPQQGKPQGVKKFVLKSFTRKEEKIIKRVVEETVEAVEFSLREGLERAMQDYNK
;
A
#
# COMPACT_ATOMS: atom_id res chain seq x y z
N MET A 1 -13.79 2.46 -12.17
CA MET A 1 -13.17 3.38 -11.19
C MET A 1 -12.26 2.59 -10.24
N LYS A 2 -11.04 3.05 -9.96
CA LYS A 2 -10.08 2.39 -9.05
C LYS A 2 -9.73 3.32 -7.89
N VAL A 3 -9.51 2.75 -6.70
CA VAL A 3 -9.05 3.48 -5.51
C VAL A 3 -7.70 2.91 -5.09
N ILE A 4 -6.66 3.76 -5.12
CA ILE A 4 -5.29 3.40 -4.75
C ILE A 4 -4.99 4.01 -3.38
N VAL A 5 -4.65 3.16 -2.41
CA VAL A 5 -4.34 3.55 -1.04
C VAL A 5 -2.90 3.13 -0.72
N GLY A 6 -2.03 4.09 -0.44
CA GLY A 6 -0.74 3.82 0.18
C GLY A 6 -0.88 3.84 1.70
N LEU A 7 -0.37 2.85 2.41
CA LEU A 7 -0.34 2.86 3.88
C LEU A 7 0.92 3.56 4.42
N GLY A 8 0.76 4.19 5.58
CA GLY A 8 1.84 4.87 6.30
C GLY A 8 1.31 5.68 7.48
N ASN A 9 2.23 6.20 8.29
CA ASN A 9 1.93 7.10 9.39
C ASN A 9 1.97 8.57 8.93
N PRO A 10 1.04 9.43 9.39
CA PRO A 10 1.05 10.85 9.08
C PRO A 10 2.17 11.57 9.82
N GLY A 11 2.71 12.63 9.22
CA GLY A 11 3.73 13.49 9.84
C GLY A 11 5.12 13.36 9.22
N ARG A 12 5.87 14.47 9.23
CA ARG A 12 7.14 14.61 8.51
C ARG A 12 8.20 13.62 8.99
N ILE A 13 8.20 13.30 10.29
CA ILE A 13 9.15 12.37 10.93
C ILE A 13 9.05 10.94 10.40
N PHE A 14 7.89 10.52 9.89
CA PHE A 14 7.69 9.14 9.41
C PHE A 14 8.01 8.96 7.93
N ARG A 15 8.25 10.04 7.17
CA ARG A 15 8.41 9.99 5.69
C ARG A 15 9.44 8.99 5.20
N THR A 16 10.52 8.77 5.95
CA THR A 16 11.63 7.89 5.56
C THR A 16 11.59 6.53 6.22
N THR A 17 10.58 6.28 7.07
CA THR A 17 10.44 5.02 7.79
C THR A 17 9.97 3.89 6.87
N ARG A 18 10.29 2.65 7.23
CA ARG A 18 9.85 1.46 6.49
C ARG A 18 8.33 1.40 6.36
N HIS A 19 7.60 1.78 7.42
CA HIS A 19 6.15 1.74 7.44
C HIS A 19 5.46 2.72 6.48
N ASN A 20 6.18 3.74 6.01
CA ASN A 20 5.67 4.74 5.07
C ASN A 20 5.95 4.38 3.61
N LEU A 21 6.38 3.16 3.31
CA LEU A 21 6.72 2.76 1.95
C LEU A 21 5.50 2.83 1.00
N GLY A 22 4.30 2.50 1.50
CA GLY A 22 3.05 2.69 0.75
C GLY A 22 2.84 4.15 0.34
N PHE A 23 3.00 5.10 1.28
CA PHE A 23 2.96 6.55 0.99
C PHE A 23 4.03 6.99 -0.02
N ARG A 24 5.25 6.46 0.08
CA ARG A 24 6.33 6.79 -0.86
C ARG A 24 6.00 6.37 -2.30
N VAL A 25 5.38 5.20 -2.47
CA VAL A 25 4.95 4.70 -3.79
C VAL A 25 3.86 5.60 -4.37
N ILE A 26 2.81 5.91 -3.60
CA ILE A 26 1.71 6.74 -4.13
C ILE A 26 2.13 8.19 -4.42
N ASP A 27 3.05 8.78 -3.65
CA ASP A 27 3.58 10.12 -3.95
C ASP A 27 4.40 10.12 -5.24
N LYS A 28 5.20 9.06 -5.49
CA LYS A 28 5.95 8.93 -6.74
C LYS A 28 5.01 8.70 -7.93
N PHE A 29 4.05 7.79 -7.81
CA PHE A 29 3.02 7.55 -8.83
C PHE A 29 2.29 8.84 -9.21
N ARG A 30 1.86 9.61 -8.20
CA ARG A 30 1.20 10.91 -8.38
C ARG A 30 2.06 11.88 -9.20
N LYS A 31 3.31 12.11 -8.76
CA LYS A 31 4.24 13.03 -9.44
C LYS A 31 4.52 12.61 -10.87
N ARG A 32 4.75 11.32 -11.10
CA ARG A 32 5.00 10.76 -12.43
C ARG A 32 3.84 11.02 -13.39
N ASN A 33 2.62 10.83 -12.90
CA ASN A 33 1.41 10.90 -13.71
C ASN A 33 0.74 12.28 -13.67
N GLY A 34 1.47 13.33 -13.24
CA GLY A 34 0.98 14.71 -13.24
C GLY A 34 -0.24 14.97 -12.33
N LEU A 35 -0.46 14.13 -11.31
CA LEU A 35 -1.61 14.23 -10.43
C LEU A 35 -1.43 15.34 -9.38
N PRO A 36 -2.51 16.06 -9.00
CA PRO A 36 -2.45 17.16 -8.04
C PRO A 36 -2.00 16.70 -6.64
N GLU A 37 -1.49 17.63 -5.83
CA GLU A 37 -1.13 17.39 -4.42
C GLU A 37 -2.31 16.80 -3.63
N PHE A 38 -1.99 15.97 -2.63
CA PHE A 38 -2.99 15.39 -1.74
C PHE A 38 -3.71 16.51 -0.97
N LYS A 39 -5.03 16.61 -1.15
CA LYS A 39 -5.91 17.50 -0.38
C LYS A 39 -6.82 16.66 0.50
N SER A 40 -7.08 17.12 1.72
CA SER A 40 -8.18 16.59 2.52
C SER A 40 -9.48 16.85 1.76
N SER A 41 -10.18 15.79 1.39
CA SER A 41 -11.44 15.87 0.65
C SER A 41 -12.56 15.20 1.42
N LYS A 42 -13.72 15.85 1.48
CA LYS A 42 -14.99 15.22 1.88
C LYS A 42 -15.63 14.44 0.72
N GLU A 43 -15.14 14.64 -0.49
CA GLU A 43 -15.68 14.12 -1.73
C GLU A 43 -14.77 13.00 -2.26
N PHE A 44 -15.32 11.80 -2.31
CA PHE A 44 -14.78 10.71 -3.13
C PHE A 44 -15.74 10.52 -4.30
N ASN A 45 -15.30 10.73 -5.53
CA ASN A 45 -16.11 10.35 -6.69
C ASN A 45 -15.81 8.88 -7.00
N SER A 46 -16.45 8.03 -6.20
CA SER A 46 -16.64 6.57 -6.25
C SER A 46 -18.03 6.11 -6.70
N LEU A 47 -18.26 4.87 -7.18
CA LEU A 47 -19.58 4.23 -6.98
C LEU A 47 -19.69 3.93 -5.49
N LEU A 48 -20.28 4.86 -4.74
CA LEU A 48 -20.32 4.83 -3.29
C LEU A 48 -21.79 4.88 -2.87
N SER A 49 -22.20 3.92 -2.07
CA SER A 49 -23.38 4.14 -1.23
C SER A 49 -22.93 4.95 -0.02
N ARG A 50 -23.50 6.15 0.11
CA ARG A 50 -23.29 7.06 1.24
C ARG A 50 -24.57 7.08 2.06
N GLY A 51 -24.41 6.92 3.36
CA GLY A 51 -25.51 7.04 4.31
C GLY A 51 -24.96 7.36 5.68
N SER A 52 -25.88 7.70 6.57
CA SER A 52 -25.65 7.74 8.00
C SER A 52 -26.30 6.50 8.63
N PHE A 53 -25.57 5.83 9.51
CA PHE A 53 -26.14 4.81 10.41
C PHE A 53 -25.71 5.18 11.82
N ASN A 54 -26.67 5.42 12.71
CA ASN A 54 -26.40 5.83 14.10
C ASN A 54 -25.41 7.01 14.24
N LYS A 55 -25.59 8.06 13.43
CA LYS A 55 -24.73 9.27 13.38
C LYS A 55 -23.32 9.06 12.83
N GLU A 56 -22.94 7.83 12.48
CA GLU A 56 -21.67 7.53 11.80
C GLU A 56 -21.82 7.67 10.29
N LYS A 57 -20.84 8.33 9.66
CA LYS A 57 -20.79 8.48 8.19
C LYS A 57 -20.21 7.20 7.60
N ILE A 58 -21.00 6.51 6.77
CA ILE A 58 -20.59 5.27 6.10
C ILE A 58 -20.22 5.53 4.64
N ILE A 59 -19.18 4.82 4.18
CA ILE A 59 -18.78 4.75 2.77
C ILE A 59 -18.74 3.27 2.38
N ALA A 60 -19.59 2.85 1.45
CA ALA A 60 -19.54 1.51 0.85
C ALA A 60 -18.76 1.56 -0.47
N LEU A 61 -17.72 0.72 -0.61
CA LEU A 61 -16.85 0.63 -1.78
C LEU A 61 -16.75 -0.84 -2.22
N ASP A 62 -16.85 -1.13 -3.53
CA ASP A 62 -16.56 -2.47 -4.04
C ASP A 62 -15.07 -2.81 -3.81
N PRO A 63 -14.75 -3.78 -2.92
CA PRO A 63 -13.37 -4.14 -2.59
C PRO A 63 -12.56 -4.60 -3.79
N LYS A 64 -13.19 -5.04 -4.89
CA LYS A 64 -12.50 -5.43 -6.14
C LYS A 64 -11.77 -4.27 -6.82
N ASN A 65 -12.18 -3.02 -6.52
CA ASN A 65 -11.56 -1.82 -7.07
C ASN A 65 -10.56 -1.15 -6.12
N LEU A 66 -10.35 -1.74 -4.93
CA LEU A 66 -9.38 -1.28 -3.93
C LEU A 66 -8.00 -1.90 -4.17
N ILE A 67 -7.01 -1.04 -4.33
CA ILE A 67 -5.59 -1.36 -4.41
C ILE A 67 -4.91 -0.80 -3.16
N VAL A 68 -4.32 -1.68 -2.34
CA VAL A 68 -3.59 -1.27 -1.12
C VAL A 68 -2.10 -1.50 -1.30
N ILE A 69 -1.28 -0.47 -1.15
CA ILE A 69 0.18 -0.54 -1.23
C ILE A 69 0.76 -0.39 0.16
N HIS A 70 1.59 -1.34 0.60
CA HIS A 70 2.14 -1.34 1.96
C HIS A 70 3.49 -2.06 2.06
N ASP A 71 4.21 -1.79 3.14
CA ASP A 71 5.43 -2.53 3.51
C ASP A 71 5.09 -3.94 4.02
N ASP A 72 5.98 -4.89 3.74
CA ASP A 72 5.76 -6.29 4.10
C ASP A 72 7.02 -6.96 4.64
N LEU A 73 6.94 -7.43 5.90
CA LEU A 73 8.05 -8.06 6.60
C LEU A 73 8.19 -9.57 6.30
N ASP A 74 7.25 -10.16 5.56
CA ASP A 74 7.39 -11.53 5.07
C ASP A 74 8.01 -11.59 3.66
N LEU A 75 8.34 -10.44 3.07
CA LEU A 75 8.99 -10.34 1.77
C LEU A 75 10.41 -9.75 1.89
N PRO A 76 11.41 -10.36 1.25
CA PRO A 76 12.78 -9.83 1.19
C PRO A 76 12.83 -8.38 0.72
N LEU A 77 13.76 -7.61 1.28
CA LEU A 77 13.99 -6.23 0.86
C LEU A 77 14.19 -6.13 -0.65
N GLY A 78 13.41 -5.26 -1.29
CA GLY A 78 13.49 -5.02 -2.73
C GLY A 78 12.72 -6.02 -3.59
N LYS A 79 11.93 -6.91 -2.99
CA LYS A 79 10.95 -7.74 -3.70
C LYS A 79 9.58 -7.10 -3.64
N ILE A 80 8.81 -7.24 -4.71
CA ILE A 80 7.40 -6.90 -4.73
C ILE A 80 6.56 -8.16 -4.92
N ARG A 81 5.33 -8.13 -4.41
CA ARG A 81 4.35 -9.17 -4.69
C ARG A 81 2.95 -8.58 -4.70
N VAL A 82 2.18 -8.88 -5.73
CA VAL A 82 0.74 -8.57 -5.76
C VAL A 82 -0.02 -9.75 -5.16
N SER A 83 -1.02 -9.48 -4.34
CA SER A 83 -1.84 -10.50 -3.69
C SER A 83 -3.29 -10.10 -3.62
N LYS A 84 -4.18 -11.10 -3.55
CA LYS A 84 -5.63 -10.92 -3.39
C LYS A 84 -6.11 -11.80 -2.23
N ALA A 85 -7.10 -11.33 -1.47
CA ALA A 85 -7.83 -12.16 -0.49
C ALA A 85 -7.00 -12.79 0.66
N LYS A 86 -5.81 -12.25 0.97
CA LYS A 86 -4.96 -12.74 2.07
C LYS A 86 -5.20 -12.00 3.40
N GLY A 87 -4.90 -12.63 4.53
CA GLY A 87 -4.96 -12.00 5.86
C GLY A 87 -3.93 -10.87 6.03
N ALA A 88 -3.99 -10.15 7.16
CA ALA A 88 -3.12 -8.99 7.40
C ALA A 88 -1.67 -9.34 7.77
N ALA A 89 -1.37 -10.59 8.15
CA ALA A 89 -0.04 -11.03 8.57
C ALA A 89 0.61 -10.10 9.64
N GLY A 90 -0.19 -9.65 10.61
CA GLY A 90 0.26 -8.73 11.67
C GLY A 90 0.33 -7.24 11.29
N HIS A 91 0.09 -6.88 10.03
CA HIS A 91 0.08 -5.49 9.59
C HIS A 91 -1.19 -4.75 10.05
N LYS A 92 -1.05 -3.86 11.03
CA LYS A 92 -2.18 -3.14 11.65
C LYS A 92 -3.03 -2.31 10.67
N GLY A 93 -2.39 -1.61 9.72
CA GLY A 93 -3.12 -0.84 8.70
C GLY A 93 -4.02 -1.72 7.81
N VAL A 94 -3.48 -2.82 7.27
CA VAL A 94 -4.25 -3.83 6.53
C VAL A 94 -5.34 -4.44 7.40
N GLN A 95 -5.07 -4.77 8.67
CA GLN A 95 -6.09 -5.29 9.59
C GLN A 95 -7.23 -4.28 9.80
N SER A 96 -6.92 -3.00 9.95
CA SER A 96 -7.92 -1.93 10.08
C SER A 96 -8.81 -1.83 8.83
N ILE A 97 -8.22 -1.93 7.63
CA ILE A 97 -8.98 -2.00 6.38
C ILE A 97 -9.90 -3.23 6.36
N ILE A 98 -9.38 -4.41 6.67
CA ILE A 98 -10.18 -5.65 6.71
C ILE A 98 -11.34 -5.52 7.68
N ASN A 99 -11.10 -5.02 8.90
CA ASN A 99 -12.12 -4.84 9.92
C ASN A 99 -13.21 -3.87 9.47
N LYS A 100 -12.84 -2.74 8.86
CA LYS A 100 -13.79 -1.71 8.40
C LYS A 100 -14.59 -2.14 7.17
N LEU A 101 -13.98 -2.91 6.27
CA LEU A 101 -14.64 -3.40 5.06
C LEU A 101 -15.41 -4.72 5.26
N GLY A 102 -15.20 -5.41 6.39
CA GLY A 102 -15.76 -6.75 6.64
C GLY A 102 -15.26 -7.81 5.66
N THR A 103 -14.18 -7.55 4.91
CA THR A 103 -13.70 -8.44 3.86
C THR A 103 -12.21 -8.30 3.61
N LYS A 104 -11.59 -9.39 3.17
CA LYS A 104 -10.20 -9.44 2.70
C LYS A 104 -10.08 -9.40 1.17
N LYS A 105 -11.20 -9.39 0.44
CA LYS A 105 -11.28 -9.57 -1.03
C LYS A 105 -10.85 -8.34 -1.84
N PHE A 106 -9.70 -7.74 -1.50
CA PHE A 106 -9.08 -6.63 -2.22
C PHE A 106 -7.64 -6.97 -2.60
N PHE A 107 -7.08 -6.20 -3.54
CA PHE A 107 -5.71 -6.39 -4.01
C PHE A 107 -4.71 -5.62 -3.15
N ARG A 108 -3.53 -6.20 -2.96
CA ARG A 108 -2.41 -5.57 -2.27
C ARG A 108 -1.11 -5.69 -3.04
N PHE A 109 -0.42 -4.56 -3.19
CA PHE A 109 0.95 -4.48 -3.65
C PHE A 109 1.84 -4.45 -2.41
N ARG A 110 2.46 -5.59 -2.13
CA ARG A 110 3.28 -5.83 -0.94
C ARG A 110 4.72 -5.54 -1.31
N VAL A 111 5.34 -4.57 -0.65
CA VAL A 111 6.73 -4.18 -0.90
C VAL A 111 7.61 -4.67 0.23
N GLY A 112 8.56 -5.54 -0.08
CA GLY A 112 9.36 -6.25 0.91
C GLY A 112 10.34 -5.36 1.66
N ILE A 113 10.35 -5.54 2.98
CA ILE A 113 11.23 -4.83 3.93
C ILE A 113 12.04 -5.78 4.83
N LEU A 114 11.93 -7.09 4.63
CA LEU A 114 12.69 -8.08 5.39
C LEU A 114 14.20 -7.92 5.10
N PRO A 115 15.03 -7.62 6.11
CA PRO A 115 16.47 -7.52 5.94
C PRO A 115 17.08 -8.84 5.48
N GLN A 116 18.24 -8.76 4.82
CA GLN A 116 19.01 -9.95 4.46
C GLN A 116 19.48 -10.75 5.67
N GLN A 117 19.68 -10.10 6.83
CA GLN A 117 20.05 -10.76 8.09
C GLN A 117 18.88 -11.52 8.74
N GLY A 118 17.69 -11.53 8.16
CA GLY A 118 16.51 -12.22 8.68
C GLY A 118 15.54 -11.32 9.43
N LYS A 119 14.57 -11.94 10.12
CA LYS A 119 13.48 -11.22 10.80
C LYS A 119 14.03 -10.40 11.97
N PRO A 120 13.76 -9.08 12.03
CA PRO A 120 14.27 -8.23 13.09
C PRO A 120 13.55 -8.49 14.41
N GLN A 121 14.28 -8.40 15.52
CA GLN A 121 13.67 -8.37 16.85
C GLN A 121 12.86 -7.07 17.02
N GLY A 122 11.65 -7.18 17.57
CA GLY A 122 10.79 -6.03 17.84
C GLY A 122 10.24 -5.34 16.57
N VAL A 123 9.42 -6.07 15.81
CA VAL A 123 8.78 -5.64 14.55
C VAL A 123 8.24 -4.20 14.59
N LYS A 124 7.51 -3.83 15.65
CA LYS A 124 6.92 -2.48 15.80
C LYS A 124 7.98 -1.37 15.76
N LYS A 125 9.13 -1.58 16.43
CA LYS A 125 10.23 -0.59 16.44
C LYS A 125 10.94 -0.60 15.09
N PHE A 126 11.11 -1.77 14.47
CA PHE A 126 11.79 -1.90 13.20
C PHE A 126 11.08 -1.15 12.06
N VAL A 127 9.76 -1.31 11.92
CA VAL A 127 9.01 -0.64 10.84
C VAL A 127 9.03 0.90 10.96
N LEU A 128 9.27 1.43 12.16
CA LEU A 128 9.41 2.86 12.40
C LEU A 128 10.84 3.40 12.20
N LYS A 129 11.82 2.55 11.91
CA LYS A 129 13.18 2.99 11.58
C LYS A 129 13.29 3.34 10.10
N SER A 130 14.11 4.33 9.78
CA SER A 130 14.49 4.65 8.39
C SER A 130 15.41 3.59 7.79
N PHE A 131 15.40 3.48 6.47
CA PHE A 131 16.35 2.64 5.73
C PHE A 131 17.78 3.18 5.86
N THR A 132 18.76 2.28 5.92
CA THR A 132 20.18 2.64 5.79
C THR A 132 20.48 3.14 4.38
N ARG A 133 21.63 3.80 4.18
CA ARG A 133 22.04 4.30 2.86
C ARG A 133 22.13 3.20 1.79
N LYS A 134 22.52 1.98 2.17
CA LYS A 134 22.59 0.83 1.25
C LYS A 134 21.19 0.33 0.88
N GLU A 135 20.32 0.15 1.87
CA GLU A 135 18.92 -0.24 1.66
C GLU A 135 18.17 0.80 0.83
N GLU A 136 18.42 2.09 1.05
CA GLU A 136 17.73 3.18 0.35
C GLU A 136 17.97 3.16 -1.16
N LYS A 137 19.14 2.68 -1.64
CA LYS A 137 19.39 2.46 -3.07
C LYS A 137 18.45 1.38 -3.63
N ILE A 138 18.27 0.29 -2.89
CA ILE A 138 17.34 -0.80 -3.24
C ILE A 138 15.91 -0.30 -3.22
N ILE A 139 15.55 0.52 -2.22
CA ILE A 139 14.21 1.07 -2.08
C ILE A 139 13.86 2.02 -3.22
N LYS A 140 14.80 2.85 -3.70
CA LYS A 140 14.53 3.72 -4.86
C LYS A 140 14.13 2.90 -6.09
N ARG A 141 14.82 1.77 -6.32
CA ARG A 141 14.50 0.83 -7.41
C ARG A 141 13.18 0.11 -7.18
N VAL A 142 12.92 -0.41 -5.98
CA VAL A 142 11.66 -1.14 -5.74
C VAL A 142 10.44 -0.22 -5.80
N VAL A 143 10.58 1.05 -5.39
CA VAL A 143 9.51 2.04 -5.51
C VAL A 143 9.24 2.37 -6.98
N GLU A 144 10.27 2.44 -7.82
CA GLU A 144 10.14 2.53 -9.28
C GLU A 144 9.32 1.36 -9.84
N GLU A 145 9.79 0.14 -9.58
CA GLU A 145 9.16 -1.11 -10.03
C GLU A 145 7.72 -1.25 -9.53
N THR A 146 7.43 -0.81 -8.30
CA THR A 146 6.05 -0.84 -7.76
C THR A 146 5.14 0.15 -8.50
N VAL A 147 5.65 1.33 -8.87
CA VAL A 147 4.88 2.31 -9.67
C VAL A 147 4.56 1.73 -11.05
N GLU A 148 5.54 1.12 -11.71
CA GLU A 148 5.34 0.43 -12.99
C GLU A 148 4.30 -0.69 -12.87
N ALA A 149 4.36 -1.48 -11.79
CA ALA A 149 3.39 -2.54 -11.54
C ALA A 149 1.96 -2.02 -11.34
N VAL A 150 1.82 -0.88 -10.66
CA VAL A 150 0.51 -0.20 -10.50
C VAL A 150 0.01 0.27 -11.87
N GLU A 151 0.84 0.94 -12.66
CA GLU A 151 0.49 1.41 -14.01
C GLU A 151 0.10 0.24 -14.93
N PHE A 152 0.89 -0.84 -14.92
CA PHE A 152 0.57 -2.07 -15.64
C PHE A 152 -0.79 -2.63 -15.21
N SER A 153 -1.09 -2.67 -13.91
CA SER A 153 -2.38 -3.17 -13.41
C SER A 153 -3.58 -2.32 -13.84
N LEU A 154 -3.37 -1.02 -14.08
CA LEU A 154 -4.41 -0.12 -14.57
C LEU A 154 -4.68 -0.33 -16.06
N ARG A 155 -3.66 -0.75 -16.84
CA ARG A 155 -3.79 -1.05 -18.27
C ARG A 155 -4.27 -2.47 -18.55
N GLU A 156 -3.62 -3.46 -17.93
CA GLU A 156 -3.74 -4.89 -18.24
C GLU A 156 -4.58 -5.68 -17.22
N GLY A 157 -4.93 -5.06 -16.09
CA GLY A 157 -5.70 -5.69 -15.01
C GLY A 157 -4.85 -6.22 -13.84
N LEU A 158 -5.49 -6.34 -12.68
CA LEU A 158 -4.84 -6.69 -11.40
C LEU A 158 -4.39 -8.15 -11.35
N GLU A 159 -5.15 -9.04 -11.97
CA GLU A 159 -4.83 -10.46 -12.11
C GLU A 159 -3.56 -10.67 -12.96
N ARG A 160 -3.43 -9.96 -14.09
CA ARG A 160 -2.22 -10.00 -14.93
C ARG A 160 -1.02 -9.41 -14.20
N ALA A 161 -1.18 -8.27 -13.52
CA ALA A 161 -0.12 -7.70 -12.70
C ALA A 161 0.36 -8.69 -11.62
N MET A 162 -0.57 -9.48 -11.05
CA MET A 162 -0.22 -10.52 -10.09
C MET A 162 0.54 -11.69 -10.69
N GLN A 163 0.32 -12.04 -11.95
CA GLN A 163 1.08 -13.10 -12.62
C GLN A 163 2.50 -12.64 -12.96
N ASP A 164 2.66 -11.42 -13.46
CA ASP A 164 3.94 -10.95 -13.98
C ASP A 164 4.91 -10.47 -12.90
N TYR A 165 4.41 -9.80 -11.86
CA TYR A 165 5.25 -9.26 -10.79
C TYR A 165 5.44 -10.20 -9.59
N ASN A 166 4.96 -11.44 -9.67
CA ASN A 166 5.15 -12.46 -8.63
C ASN A 166 6.17 -13.56 -8.99
N LYS A 167 6.79 -13.45 -10.18
CA LYS A 167 7.80 -14.36 -10.70
C LYS A 167 9.12 -14.26 -9.93
#